data_AF-M8D2C2-F1
#
_entry.id   AF-M8D2C2-F1
#
_cell.length_a   1.000
_cell.length_b   1.000
_cell.length_c   1.000
_cell.angle_alpha   90.00
_cell.angle_beta   90.00
_cell.angle_gamma   90.00
#
_symmetry.space_group_name_H-M   'P 1'
#
loop_
_entity.id
_entity.type
_entity.pdbx_description
1 polymer ?
#
loop_
_entity_poly.entity_id
_entity_poly.type
_entity_poly.pdbx_seq_one_letter_code
_entity_poly.pdbx_strand_id
1 'polypeptide(L)'
;MAAMDEGLRLALHWSNLSLVMEMDCAELLKMVQSKDVECSRYANRVNEIRRILAHERNISLAKISIHANVVSHTLACMGRSQQRTAGWL
;
A
#
# COMPACT_ATOMS: atom_id res chain seq x y z
N MET A 1 -2.44 5.86 1.23
CA MET A 1 -3.23 5.07 0.25
C MET A 1 -2.63 5.10 -1.15
N ALA A 2 -2.36 6.28 -1.75
CA ALA A 2 -1.75 6.35 -3.09
C ALA A 2 -0.45 5.55 -3.24
N ALA A 3 0.50 5.73 -2.30
CA ALA A 3 1.77 4.96 -2.32
C ALA A 3 1.58 3.44 -2.22
N MET A 4 0.53 2.97 -1.55
CA MET A 4 0.24 1.53 -1.44
C MET A 4 -0.36 0.98 -2.74
N ASP A 5 -1.33 1.68 -3.33
CA ASP A 5 -1.93 1.28 -4.61
C ASP A 5 -0.87 1.24 -5.72
N GLU A 6 0.01 2.25 -5.78
CA GLU A 6 1.06 2.32 -6.78
C GLU A 6 2.15 1.26 -6.56
N GLY A 7 2.64 1.10 -5.32
CA GLY A 7 3.59 0.04 -4.98
C GLY A 7 3.05 -1.36 -5.23
N LEU A 8 1.76 -1.59 -4.99
CA LEU A 8 1.09 -2.86 -5.27
C LEU A 8 1.05 -3.15 -6.78
N ARG A 9 0.64 -2.17 -7.61
CA ARG A 9 0.61 -2.31 -9.07
C ARG A 9 1.99 -2.58 -9.65
N LEU A 10 3.00 -1.87 -9.14
CA LEU A 10 4.39 -2.06 -9.55
C LEU A 10 4.90 -3.46 -9.17
N ALA A 11 4.69 -3.89 -7.92
CA ALA A 11 5.11 -5.22 -7.49
C ALA A 11 4.46 -6.35 -8.30
N LEU A 12 3.18 -6.19 -8.67
CA LEU A 12 2.45 -7.13 -9.53
C LEU A 12 3.00 -7.17 -10.96
N HIS A 13 3.43 -6.02 -11.48
CA HIS A 13 4.03 -5.92 -12.81
C HIS A 13 5.44 -6.55 -12.87
N TRP A 14 6.24 -6.36 -11.82
CA TRP A 14 7.66 -6.72 -11.82
C TRP A 14 7.97 -8.17 -11.44
N SER A 15 7.12 -8.80 -10.65
CA SER A 15 7.33 -10.17 -10.17
C SER A 15 6.07 -10.99 -10.39
N ASN A 16 6.21 -12.31 -10.59
CA ASN A 16 5.12 -13.29 -10.62
C ASN A 16 4.97 -14.09 -9.31
N LEU A 17 5.80 -13.81 -8.30
CA LEU A 17 5.86 -14.56 -7.05
C LEU A 17 4.86 -14.03 -5.99
N SER A 18 4.73 -14.76 -4.88
CA SER A 18 4.01 -14.30 -3.70
C SER A 18 4.68 -13.05 -3.12
N LEU A 19 3.87 -12.11 -2.62
CA LEU A 19 4.34 -10.81 -2.15
C LEU A 19 3.92 -10.59 -0.70
N VAL A 20 4.84 -10.04 0.10
CA VAL A 20 4.52 -9.50 1.42
C VAL A 20 4.60 -7.99 1.30
N MET A 21 3.49 -7.31 1.58
CA MET A 21 3.45 -5.85 1.57
C MET A 21 3.45 -5.34 3.00
N GLU A 22 4.55 -4.67 3.36
CA GLU A 22 4.76 -4.12 4.69
C GLU A 22 4.32 -2.65 4.75
N MET A 23 3.58 -2.30 5.80
CA MET A 23 3.09 -0.94 5.99
C MET A 23 3.01 -0.57 7.46
N ASP A 24 3.30 0.70 7.76
CA ASP A 24 3.26 1.27 9.12
C ASP A 24 1.90 1.88 9.47
N CYS A 25 1.03 2.10 8.48
CA CYS A 25 -0.28 2.69 8.66
C CYS A 25 -1.34 1.66 9.10
N ALA A 26 -1.60 1.61 10.40
CA ALA A 26 -2.60 0.72 10.99
C ALA A 26 -4.02 0.98 10.49
N GLU A 27 -4.37 2.24 10.25
CA GLU A 27 -5.69 2.64 9.73
C GLU A 27 -5.92 2.10 8.32
N LEU A 28 -4.92 2.26 7.44
CA LEU A 28 -4.99 1.72 6.08
C LEU A 28 -5.07 0.19 6.09
N LEU A 29 -4.31 -0.47 6.97
CA LEU A 29 -4.36 -1.93 7.09
C LEU A 29 -5.76 -2.41 7.51
N LYS A 30 -6.34 -1.76 8.53
CA LYS A 30 -7.71 -2.05 8.99
C LYS A 30 -8.73 -1.80 7.88
N MET A 31 -8.60 -0.69 7.15
CA MET A 31 -9.50 -0.32 6.07
C MET A 31 -9.47 -1.37 4.94
N VAL A 32 -8.30 -1.90 4.59
CA VAL A 32 -8.19 -2.93 3.55
C VAL A 32 -8.63 -4.32 4.05
N GLN A 33 -8.27 -4.69 5.28
CA GLN A 33 -8.57 -6.01 5.86
C GLN A 33 -9.99 -6.15 6.43
N SER A 34 -10.66 -5.04 6.74
CA SER A 34 -12.04 -5.08 7.22
C SER A 34 -12.94 -5.75 6.18
N LYS A 35 -13.90 -6.55 6.64
CA LYS A 35 -14.97 -7.09 5.78
C LYS A 35 -16.14 -6.12 5.64
N ASP A 36 -16.13 -5.04 6.41
CA ASP A 36 -17.17 -4.04 6.35
C ASP A 36 -17.11 -3.24 5.05
N VAL A 37 -18.28 -2.77 4.63
CA VAL A 37 -18.43 -1.86 3.50
C VAL A 37 -17.83 -0.52 3.92
N GLU A 38 -16.74 -0.14 3.26
CA GLU A 38 -16.19 1.21 3.41
C GLU A 38 -17.14 2.21 2.75
N CYS A 39 -17.68 3.13 3.54
CA CYS A 39 -18.53 4.24 3.07
C CYS A 39 -17.75 5.57 2.97
N SER A 40 -16.43 5.53 3.19
CA SER A 40 -15.56 6.70 3.15
C SER A 40 -15.29 7.15 1.69
N ARG A 41 -14.70 8.34 1.52
CA ARG A 41 -14.27 8.85 0.19
C ARG A 41 -13.30 7.89 -0.53
N TYR A 42 -12.69 6.96 0.22
CA TYR A 42 -11.75 5.98 -0.28
C TYR A 42 -12.37 4.64 -0.66
N ALA A 43 -13.69 4.46 -0.46
CA ALA A 43 -14.43 3.22 -0.67
C ALA A 43 -14.09 2.51 -2.00
N ASN A 44 -14.16 3.24 -3.11
CA ASN A 44 -13.87 2.69 -4.44
C ASN A 44 -12.45 2.15 -4.54
N ARG A 45 -11.47 2.89 -4.01
CA ARG A 45 -10.06 2.52 -4.06
C ARG A 45 -9.77 1.33 -3.14
N VAL A 46 -10.38 1.29 -1.96
CA VAL A 46 -10.27 0.14 -1.04
C VAL A 46 -10.87 -1.11 -1.67
N ASN A 47 -12.04 -1.01 -2.31
CA ASN A 47 -12.67 -2.14 -2.99
C ASN A 47 -11.83 -2.65 -4.17
N GLU A 48 -11.20 -1.76 -4.93
CA GLU A 48 -10.28 -2.15 -6.01
C GLU A 48 -9.08 -2.92 -5.46
N ILE A 49 -8.47 -2.41 -4.38
CA ILE A 49 -7.32 -3.05 -3.72
C ILE A 49 -7.74 -4.41 -3.12
N ARG A 50 -8.89 -4.50 -2.46
CA ARG A 50 -9.43 -5.78 -1.96
C ARG A 50 -9.67 -6.77 -3.11
N ARG A 51 -10.16 -6.31 -4.26
CA ARG A 51 -10.35 -7.15 -5.45
C ARG A 51 -9.03 -7.70 -5.94
N ILE A 52 -8.00 -6.86 -6.05
CA ILE A 52 -6.64 -7.25 -6.44
C ILE A 52 -6.08 -8.29 -5.45
N LEU A 53 -6.16 -8.01 -4.14
CA LEU A 53 -5.70 -8.94 -3.10
C LEU A 53 -6.43 -10.29 -3.11
N ALA A 54 -7.70 -10.31 -3.51
CA ALA A 54 -8.50 -11.53 -3.57
C ALA A 54 -8.31 -12.33 -4.86
N HIS A 55 -8.05 -11.67 -6.00
CA HIS A 55 -8.04 -12.31 -7.32
C HIS A 55 -6.65 -12.55 -7.91
N GLU A 56 -5.63 -11.79 -7.49
CA GLU A 56 -4.29 -11.90 -8.07
C GLU A 56 -3.52 -13.10 -7.49
N ARG A 57 -2.60 -12.83 -6.57
CA ARG A 57 -1.65 -13.82 -6.04
C ARG A 57 -1.72 -13.84 -4.52
N ASN A 58 -1.00 -14.75 -3.90
CA ASN A 58 -0.89 -14.80 -2.44
C ASN A 58 -0.11 -13.55 -1.96
N ILE A 59 -0.88 -12.50 -1.64
CA ILE A 59 -0.37 -11.21 -1.19
C ILE A 59 -0.77 -11.06 0.28
N SER A 60 0.22 -11.08 1.17
CA SER A 60 0.00 -10.88 2.60
C SER A 60 0.32 -9.44 2.98
N LEU A 61 -0.56 -8.81 3.75
CA LEU A 61 -0.32 -7.49 4.31
C LEU A 61 0.24 -7.63 5.73
N ALA A 62 1.39 -7.01 5.99
CA ALA A 62 2.03 -7.02 7.30
C ALA A 62 2.10 -5.60 7.87
N LYS A 63 1.69 -5.45 9.13
CA LYS A 63 1.91 -4.20 9.87
C LYS A 63 3.33 -4.22 10.44
N ILE A 64 4.11 -3.20 10.09
CA ILE A 64 5.44 -2.98 10.68
C ILE A 64 5.46 -1.71 11.53
N SER A 65 6.45 -1.60 12.41
CA SER A 65 6.68 -0.36 13.16
C SER A 65 7.17 0.74 12.22
N ILE A 66 6.81 2.00 12.49
CA ILE A 66 7.38 3.15 11.78
C ILE A 66 8.92 3.18 11.85
N HIS A 67 9.49 2.67 12.94
CA HIS A 67 10.94 2.54 13.12
C HIS A 67 11.57 1.42 12.29
N ALA A 68 10.76 0.48 11.78
CA ALA A 68 11.20 -0.53 10.82
C ALA A 68 11.03 -0.04 9.37
N ASN A 69 10.09 0.88 9.14
CA ASN A 69 9.78 1.45 7.83
C ASN A 69 10.60 2.72 7.49
N VAL A 70 11.85 2.81 7.95
CA VAL A 70 12.66 4.04 7.85
C VAL A 70 12.89 4.46 6.40
N VAL A 71 13.07 3.50 5.50
CA VAL A 71 13.30 3.76 4.06
C VAL A 71 12.09 4.45 3.44
N SER A 72 10.91 3.86 3.55
CA SER A 72 9.67 4.45 3.01
C SER A 72 9.34 5.78 3.66
N HIS A 73 9.57 5.92 4.97
CA HIS A 73 9.38 7.19 5.68
C HIS A 73 10.31 8.29 5.13
N THR A 74 11.59 7.96 4.96
CA THR A 74 12.61 8.89 4.44
C THR A 74 12.28 9.30 3.00
N LEU A 75 11.90 8.35 2.14
CA LEU A 75 11.53 8.62 0.75
C LEU A 75 10.26 9.48 0.65
N ALA A 76 9.25 9.20 1.48
CA ALA A 76 8.06 10.05 1.55
C ALA A 76 8.39 11.48 2.04
N CYS A 77 9.29 11.63 3.00
CA CYS A 77 9.78 12.94 3.44
C CYS A 77 10.54 13.67 2.31
N MET A 78 11.44 12.99 1.61
CA MET A 78 12.17 13.57 0.48
C MET A 78 11.23 14.05 -0.64
N GLY A 79 10.24 13.23 -1.02
CA GLY A 79 9.25 13.60 -2.04
C GLY A 79 8.42 14.82 -1.64
N ARG A 80 8.04 14.96 -0.36
CA ARG A 80 7.33 16.14 0.16
C ARG A 80 8.21 17.39 0.15
N SER A 81 9.45 17.28 0.59
CA SER A 81 10.36 18.43 0.72
C SER A 81 10.85 18.97 -0.63
N GLN A 82 11.02 18.10 -1.62
CA GLN A 82 11.59 18.50 -2.91
C GLN A 82 10.55 18.92 -3.95
N GLN A 83 9.23 18.82 -3.65
CA GLN A 83 8.10 18.99 -4.58
C GLN A 83 8.22 18.24 -5.92
N ARG A 84 9.21 17.36 -6.02
CA ARG A 84 9.40 16.42 -7.12
C ARG A 84 8.85 15.11 -6.61
N THR A 85 7.59 14.85 -6.93
CA THR A 85 7.05 13.49 -6.96
C THR A 85 7.68 12.78 -8.15
N ALA A 86 9.00 12.64 -8.16
CA ALA A 86 9.68 11.79 -9.11
C ALA A 86 9.27 10.37 -8.73
N GLY A 87 8.46 9.74 -9.58
CA GLY A 87 7.97 8.37 -9.39
C GLY A 87 9.16 7.43 -9.25
N TRP A 88 9.58 7.20 -8.03
CA TRP A 88 10.65 6.27 -7.67
C TRP A 88 10.31 5.71 -6.28
N LEU A 89 9.35 4.80 -6.30
CA LEU A 89 9.15 3.75 -5.30
C LEU A 89 8.79 2.47 -6.07
#